data_AF-A0AAF0U5A4-F1
#
_entry.id   AF-A0AAF0U5A4-F1
#
_cell.length_a   1.000
_cell.length_b   1.000
_cell.length_c   1.000
_cell.angle_alpha   90.00
_cell.angle_beta   90.00
_cell.angle_gamma   90.00
#
_symmetry.space_group_name_H-M   'P 1'
#
loop_
_entity.id
_entity.type
_entity.pdbx_description
1 polymer ?
#
loop_
_entity_poly.entity_id
_entity_poly.type
_entity_poly.pdbx_seq_one_letter_code
_entity_poly.pdbx_strand_id
1 'polypeptide(L)'
;MNSKGEFWVALHAKRSVFAQLSVSDLELGKALLKLPITVQQLDNLLAGGQPHATAIKLSEDGQVLEVLEDVEGKTLRSISEVQEKQGKLWFGSVLMPFLGVYGL
;
A
#
# COMPACT_ATOMS: atom_id res chain seq x y z
N MET A 1 14.93 10.87 6.00
CA MET A 1 16.23 10.21 5.83
C MET A 1 16.98 10.28 7.15
N ASN A 2 17.57 9.17 7.60
CA ASN A 2 18.34 9.10 8.83
C ASN A 2 19.84 9.40 8.57
N SER A 3 20.69 9.31 9.60
CA SER A 3 22.13 9.60 9.49
C SER A 3 22.92 8.65 8.58
N LYS A 4 22.31 7.52 8.17
CA LYS A 4 22.90 6.55 7.22
C LYS A 4 22.40 6.74 5.78
N GLY A 5 21.59 7.77 5.52
CA GLY A 5 20.97 7.96 4.20
C GLY A 5 19.72 7.08 4.00
N GLU A 6 19.26 6.34 5.01
CA GLU A 6 18.12 5.44 4.87
C GLU A 6 16.80 6.19 5.13
N PHE A 7 15.72 5.80 4.47
CA PHE A 7 14.40 6.40 4.67
C PHE A 7 13.25 5.41 4.44
N TRP A 8 12.14 5.67 5.10
CA TRP A 8 10.92 4.88 4.95
C TRP A 8 9.97 5.52 3.94
N VAL A 9 9.30 4.68 3.17
CA VAL A 9 8.27 5.04 2.20
C VAL A 9 7.01 4.23 2.50
N ALA A 10 5.88 4.91 2.64
CA ALA A 10 4.57 4.27 2.75
C ALA A 10 4.02 4.00 1.35
N LEU A 11 3.58 2.78 1.10
CA LEU A 11 2.90 2.40 -0.12
C LEU A 11 1.39 2.40 0.13
N HIS A 12 0.71 3.33 -0.55
CA HIS A 12 -0.72 3.55 -0.42
C HIS A 12 -1.58 2.45 -1.07
N ALA A 13 -1.02 1.69 -2.03
CA ALA A 13 -1.72 0.56 -2.62
C ALA A 13 -0.74 -0.46 -3.22
N LYS A 14 -1.07 -1.75 -3.09
CA LYS A 14 -0.46 -2.79 -3.93
C LYS A 14 -1.09 -2.71 -5.32
N ARG A 15 -0.25 -2.70 -6.35
CA ARG A 15 -0.67 -2.74 -7.75
C ARG A 15 -1.28 -4.12 -8.01
N SER A 16 -2.60 -4.25 -8.01
CA SER A 16 -3.23 -5.56 -8.19
C SER A 16 -2.93 -6.14 -9.58
N VAL A 17 -2.75 -7.45 -9.66
CA VAL A 17 -2.54 -8.16 -10.93
C VAL A 17 -3.73 -7.90 -11.87
N PHE A 18 -4.95 -7.79 -11.33
CA PHE A 18 -6.13 -7.41 -12.09
C PHE A 18 -6.05 -5.99 -12.66
N ALA A 19 -5.66 -4.99 -11.86
CA ALA A 19 -5.48 -3.63 -12.34
C ALA A 19 -4.37 -3.53 -13.41
N GLN A 20 -3.31 -4.35 -13.30
CA GLN A 20 -2.28 -4.41 -14.35
C GLN A 20 -2.81 -5.03 -15.65
N LEU A 21 -3.54 -6.14 -15.55
CA LEU A 21 -4.13 -6.84 -16.70
C LEU A 21 -5.22 -6.01 -17.39
N SER A 22 -6.08 -5.33 -16.64
CA SER A 22 -7.16 -4.50 -17.18
C SER A 22 -6.67 -3.25 -17.92
N VAL A 23 -5.50 -2.72 -17.55
CA VAL A 23 -4.88 -1.58 -18.22
C VAL A 23 -4.09 -2.02 -19.46
N SER A 24 -3.63 -3.27 -19.51
CA SER A 24 -2.84 -3.80 -20.63
C SER A 24 -3.67 -4.46 -21.73
N ASP A 25 -4.91 -4.90 -21.44
CA ASP A 25 -5.85 -5.45 -22.42
C ASP A 25 -7.21 -4.74 -22.36
N LEU A 26 -7.46 -3.91 -23.39
CA LEU A 26 -8.67 -3.09 -23.50
C LEU A 26 -9.95 -3.92 -23.67
N GLU A 27 -9.88 -5.13 -24.23
CA GLU A 27 -11.05 -6.01 -24.39
C GLU A 27 -11.41 -6.69 -23.06
N LEU A 28 -10.41 -7.10 -22.26
CA LEU A 28 -10.64 -7.55 -20.88
C LEU A 28 -11.21 -6.44 -20.01
N GLY A 29 -10.69 -5.21 -20.13
CA GLY A 29 -11.24 -4.04 -19.43
C GLY A 29 -12.71 -3.79 -19.77
N LYS A 30 -13.09 -3.82 -21.06
CA LYS A 30 -14.50 -3.70 -21.50
C LYS A 30 -15.38 -4.85 -21.02
N ALA A 31 -14.85 -6.07 -20.96
CA ALA A 31 -15.59 -7.22 -20.47
C ALA A 31 -15.91 -7.10 -18.97
N LEU A 32 -14.94 -6.65 -18.16
CA LEU A 32 -15.13 -6.41 -16.72
C LEU A 32 -16.23 -5.37 -16.46
N LEU A 33 -16.29 -4.29 -17.25
CA LEU A 33 -17.33 -3.26 -17.14
C LEU A 33 -18.75 -3.76 -17.48
N LYS A 34 -18.87 -4.86 -18.23
CA LYS A 34 -20.15 -5.47 -18.61
C LYS A 34 -20.64 -6.52 -17.61
N LEU A 35 -19.81 -6.93 -16.65
CA LEU A 35 -20.22 -7.85 -15.60
C LEU A 35 -21.19 -7.15 -14.64
N PRO A 36 -22.18 -7.85 -14.08
CA PRO A 36 -23.11 -7.30 -13.10
C PRO A 36 -22.44 -7.21 -11.71
N ILE A 37 -21.33 -6.47 -11.61
CA ILE A 37 -20.59 -6.21 -10.37
C ILE A 37 -20.86 -4.80 -9.87
N THR A 38 -20.87 -4.62 -8.54
CA THR A 38 -21.02 -3.30 -7.94
C THR A 38 -19.71 -2.51 -8.02
N VAL A 39 -19.80 -1.17 -7.96
CA VAL A 39 -18.61 -0.29 -7.91
C VAL A 39 -17.68 -0.67 -6.74
N GLN A 40 -18.25 -1.04 -5.60
CA GLN A 40 -17.50 -1.47 -4.42
C GLN A 40 -16.74 -2.79 -4.66
N GLN A 41 -17.35 -3.74 -5.37
CA GLN A 41 -16.68 -5.00 -5.74
C GLN A 41 -15.57 -4.76 -6.76
N LEU A 42 -15.79 -3.87 -7.71
CA LEU A 42 -14.78 -3.46 -8.69
C LEU A 42 -13.60 -2.75 -8.02
N ASP A 43 -13.87 -1.80 -7.11
CA ASP A 43 -12.84 -1.10 -6.34
C ASP A 43 -12.01 -2.09 -5.52
N ASN A 44 -12.64 -3.06 -4.84
CA ASN A 44 -11.91 -4.09 -4.10
C ASN A 44 -11.03 -4.95 -5.02
N LEU A 45 -11.53 -5.38 -6.19
CA LEU A 45 -10.73 -6.14 -7.16
C LEU A 45 -9.54 -5.35 -7.68
N LEU A 46 -9.75 -4.07 -8.03
CA LEU A 46 -8.70 -3.19 -8.54
C LEU A 46 -7.67 -2.81 -7.47
N ALA A 47 -8.11 -2.62 -6.23
CA ALA A 47 -7.24 -2.35 -5.08
C ALA A 47 -6.43 -3.58 -4.62
N GLY A 48 -6.69 -4.77 -5.19
CA GLY A 48 -5.94 -6.00 -4.87
C GLY A 48 -6.58 -6.88 -3.80
N GLY A 49 -7.87 -6.69 -3.55
CA GLY A 49 -8.67 -7.48 -2.63
C GLY A 49 -8.62 -6.90 -1.21
N GLN A 50 -7.78 -7.48 -0.36
CA GLN A 50 -7.74 -7.12 1.06
C GLN A 50 -6.90 -5.86 1.31
N PRO A 51 -7.32 -5.00 2.27
CA PRO A 51 -6.50 -3.88 2.71
C PRO A 51 -5.13 -4.37 3.14
N HIS A 52 -4.08 -3.70 2.69
CA HIS A 52 -2.72 -4.12 2.91
C HIS A 52 -1.82 -2.89 3.03
N ALA A 53 -1.41 -2.56 4.25
CA ALA A 53 -0.47 -1.47 4.49
C ALA A 53 0.96 -2.00 4.33
N THR A 54 1.77 -1.33 3.50
CA THR A 54 3.19 -1.67 3.31
C THR A 54 4.06 -0.43 3.53
N ALA A 55 5.07 -0.53 4.39
CA ALA A 55 6.14 0.43 4.50
C ALA A 55 7.46 -0.22 4.06
N ILE A 56 8.22 0.48 3.22
CA ILE A 56 9.51 0.00 2.72
C ILE A 56 10.61 0.92 3.21
N LYS A 57 11.66 0.35 3.79
CA LYS A 57 12.90 1.07 4.08
C LYS A 57 13.84 0.97 2.89
N LEU A 58 14.29 2.12 2.42
CA LEU A 58 15.23 2.26 1.32
C LEU A 58 16.56 2.82 1.80
N SER A 59 17.64 2.41 1.15
CA SER A 59 18.93 3.11 1.23
C SER A 59 18.91 4.40 0.40
N GLU A 60 19.97 5.19 0.52
CA GLU A 60 20.12 6.45 -0.23
C GLU A 60 20.10 6.24 -1.75
N ASP A 61 20.65 5.12 -2.24
CA ASP A 61 20.66 4.73 -3.65
C ASP A 61 19.39 3.95 -4.07
N GLY A 62 18.40 3.82 -3.18
CA GLY A 62 17.09 3.24 -3.48
C GLY A 62 17.01 1.72 -3.40
N GLN A 63 18.00 1.04 -2.81
CA GLN A 63 17.92 -0.40 -2.53
C GLN A 63 16.94 -0.66 -1.39
N VAL A 64 16.17 -1.75 -1.52
CA VAL A 64 15.26 -2.21 -0.47
C VAL A 64 16.07 -2.83 0.67
N LEU A 65 16.00 -2.21 1.85
CA LEU A 65 16.65 -2.69 3.06
C LEU A 65 15.69 -3.50 3.94
N GLU A 66 14.43 -3.06 4.02
CA GLU A 66 13.42 -3.69 4.88
C GLU A 66 12.01 -3.47 4.31
N VAL A 67 11.12 -4.42 4.57
CA VAL A 67 9.70 -4.36 4.18
C VAL A 67 8.86 -4.74 5.40
N LEU A 68 7.98 -3.83 5.83
CA LEU A 68 7.04 -4.04 6.92
C LEU A 68 5.60 -4.00 6.38
N GLU A 69 4.86 -5.08 6.60
CA GLU A 69 3.52 -5.28 6.01
C GLU A 69 2.47 -5.70 7.04
N ASP A 70 1.28 -5.08 6.96
CA ASP A 70 0.06 -5.59 7.58
C ASP A 70 -0.64 -6.53 6.58
N VAL A 71 -0.11 -7.76 6.47
CA VAL A 71 -0.57 -8.74 5.47
C VAL A 71 -2.04 -9.07 5.61
N GLU A 72 -2.51 -9.19 6.85
CA GLU A 72 -3.89 -9.56 7.15
C GLU A 72 -4.87 -8.38 7.06
N GLY A 73 -4.38 -7.15 6.92
CA GLY A 73 -5.21 -5.95 6.90
C GLY A 73 -6.03 -5.78 8.18
N LYS A 74 -5.51 -6.19 9.32
CA LYS A 74 -6.27 -6.14 10.59
C LYS A 74 -5.99 -4.87 11.38
N THR A 75 -4.76 -4.35 11.28
CA THR A 75 -4.28 -3.29 12.16
C THR A 75 -4.27 -1.94 11.44
N LEU A 76 -3.42 -1.78 10.44
CA LEU A 76 -3.23 -0.53 9.72
C LEU A 76 -4.08 -0.45 8.46
N ARG A 77 -4.29 -1.56 7.72
CA ARG A 77 -5.10 -1.64 6.48
C ARG A 77 -4.61 -0.79 5.30
N SER A 78 -4.36 0.50 5.49
CA SER A 78 -3.86 1.45 4.51
C SER A 78 -3.02 2.50 5.24
N ILE A 79 -1.86 2.82 4.68
CA ILE A 79 -1.01 3.93 5.11
C ILE A 79 -0.67 4.79 3.89
N SER A 80 -0.62 6.10 4.08
CA SER A 80 -0.17 7.07 3.07
C SER A 80 1.14 7.71 3.47
N GLU A 81 1.47 7.69 4.76
CA GLU A 81 2.63 8.36 5.32
C GLU A 81 3.31 7.49 6.37
N VAL A 82 4.64 7.59 6.44
CA VAL A 82 5.46 6.96 7.47
C VAL A 82 6.59 7.91 7.87
N GLN A 83 6.83 8.04 9.17
CA GLN A 83 7.95 8.81 9.70
C GLN A 83 8.70 8.00 10.76
N GLU A 84 10.02 7.89 10.59
CA GLU A 84 10.91 7.39 11.64
C GLU A 84 11.32 8.52 12.58
N LYS A 85 11.05 8.35 13.88
CA LYS A 85 11.45 9.32 14.92
C LYS A 85 11.64 8.60 16.25
N GLN A 86 12.80 8.79 16.87
CA GLN A 86 13.14 8.26 18.20
C GLN A 86 12.96 6.73 18.32
N GLY A 87 13.46 5.97 17.34
CA GLY A 87 13.36 4.50 17.33
C GLY A 87 11.95 3.96 17.12
N LYS A 88 11.04 4.78 16.58
CA LYS A 88 9.67 4.40 16.28
C LYS A 88 9.28 4.82 14.87
N LEU A 89 8.40 4.04 14.27
CA LEU A 89 7.67 4.42 13.06
C LEU A 89 6.30 4.96 13.45
N TRP A 90 5.94 6.07 12.83
CA TRP A 90 4.66 6.73 12.95
C TRP A 90 3.95 6.65 11.60
N PHE A 91 2.74 6.10 11.56
CA PHE A 91 1.99 5.88 10.32
C PHE A 91 0.74 6.75 10.27
N GLY A 92 0.56 7.45 9.15
CA GLY A 92 -0.64 8.20 8.82
C GLY A 92 -1.40 7.56 7.66
N SER A 93 -2.71 7.81 7.58
CA SER A 93 -3.56 7.33 6.50
C SER A 93 -4.57 8.39 6.10
N VAL A 94 -4.69 8.65 4.80
CA VAL A 94 -5.78 9.48 4.23
C VAL A 94 -7.12 8.74 4.30
N LEU A 95 -7.10 7.40 4.33
CA LEU A 95 -8.32 6.57 4.31
C LEU A 95 -8.76 6.12 5.71
N MET A 96 -7.81 5.95 6.62
CA MET A 96 -8.08 5.39 7.96
C MET A 96 -7.95 6.47 9.04
N PRO A 97 -8.92 6.60 9.96
CA PRO A 97 -8.90 7.65 10.98
C PRO A 97 -8.03 7.24 12.19
N PHE A 98 -6.73 6.96 11.98
CA PHE A 98 -5.81 6.61 13.05
C PHE A 98 -4.44 7.28 12.92
N LEU A 99 -3.66 7.19 14.00
CA LEU A 99 -2.20 7.34 14.00
C LEU A 99 -1.58 6.03 14.50
N GLY A 100 -0.84 5.33 13.65
CA GLY A 100 -0.20 4.05 13.98
C GLY A 100 1.20 4.27 14.55
N VAL A 101 1.61 3.43 15.52
CA VAL A 101 2.96 3.49 16.10
C VAL A 101 3.56 2.09 16.17
N TYR A 102 4.80 1.94 15.70
CA TYR A 102 5.57 0.69 15.75
C TYR A 102 6.97 0.96 16.31
N GLY A 103 7.49 0.06 17.15
CA GLY A 103 8.86 0.15 17.69
C GLY A 103 9.85 -0.57 16.77
N LEU A 104 10.96 0.10 16.46
CA LEU A 104 12.08 -0.46 15.69
C LEU A 104 13.11 -1.14 16.59
#